data_AF-A0A0P1G314-F1
#
_entry.id   AF-A0A0P1G314-F1
#
_cell.length_a   1.000
_cell.length_b   1.000
_cell.length_c   1.000
_cell.angle_alpha   90.00
_cell.angle_beta   90.00
_cell.angle_gamma   90.00
#
_symmetry.space_group_name_H-M   'P 1'
#
loop_
_entity.id
_entity.type
_entity.pdbx_description
1 polymer ?
#
loop_
_entity_poly.entity_id
_entity_poly.type
_entity_poly.pdbx_seq_one_letter_code
_entity_poly.pdbx_strand_id
1 'polypeptide(L)'
;MKKMLVDYIPEFGMRPGKAWVVPIGDTAGDGFVCLSNKKTARYGAVIYVGRVVTSADLREKIQELGLGLSSDEVLADFLSKVNSLKIGDVVSLDRGGDGMTILTKEKMKAMKPSKKKLP
;
A
#
# COMPACT_ATOMS: atom_id res chain seq x y z
N MET A 1 5.56 -10.20 -10.06
CA MET A 1 4.43 -10.82 -9.30
C MET A 1 3.07 -10.32 -9.80
N LYS A 2 1.94 -11.00 -9.56
CA LYS A 2 0.59 -10.55 -10.01
C LYS A 2 -0.30 -9.96 -8.90
N LYS A 3 0.28 -9.61 -7.75
CA LYS A 3 -0.41 -8.97 -6.62
C LYS A 3 0.10 -7.55 -6.46
N MET A 4 -0.71 -6.65 -5.89
CA MET A 4 -0.29 -5.31 -5.47
C MET A 4 -1.11 -4.84 -4.28
N LEU A 5 -0.57 -3.85 -3.56
CA LEU A 5 -1.33 -3.08 -2.58
C LEU A 5 -2.06 -1.93 -3.27
N VAL A 6 -3.32 -1.77 -2.92
CA VAL A 6 -4.10 -0.56 -3.23
C VAL A 6 -4.53 0.12 -1.95
N ASP A 7 -4.77 1.42 -2.05
CA ASP A 7 -5.16 2.25 -0.92
C ASP A 7 -6.37 1.66 -0.20
N TYR A 8 -6.31 1.58 1.12
CA TYR A 8 -7.39 1.08 1.95
C TYR A 8 -7.66 2.08 3.07
N ILE A 9 -8.90 2.50 3.21
CA ILE A 9 -9.31 3.40 4.29
C ILE A 9 -10.35 2.66 5.12
N PRO A 10 -9.99 2.15 6.31
CA PRO A 10 -10.88 1.36 7.16
C PRO A 10 -12.23 2.04 7.43
N GLU A 11 -12.22 3.37 7.55
CA GLU A 11 -13.39 4.20 7.84
C GLU A 11 -14.45 4.21 6.72
N PHE A 12 -14.06 3.91 5.47
CA PHE A 12 -14.98 3.85 4.32
C PHE A 12 -15.42 2.41 3.96
N GLY A 13 -15.08 1.42 4.80
CA GLY A 13 -15.45 0.01 4.61
C GLY A 13 -14.57 -0.74 3.60
N MET A 14 -14.93 -1.98 3.27
CA MET A 14 -14.19 -2.84 2.31
C MET A 14 -14.29 -2.37 0.85
N ARG A 15 -13.89 -1.13 0.55
CA ARG A 15 -13.71 -0.65 -0.81
C ARG A 15 -12.22 -0.44 -1.05
N PRO A 16 -11.51 -1.46 -1.56
CA PRO A 16 -10.14 -1.25 -2.03
C PRO A 16 -10.13 -0.09 -3.03
N GLY A 17 -9.22 0.85 -2.84
CA GLY A 17 -9.00 1.95 -3.77
C GLY A 17 -8.62 1.45 -5.15
N LYS A 18 -8.77 2.29 -6.17
CA LYS A 18 -8.39 1.95 -7.56
C LYS A 18 -6.89 2.13 -7.84
N ALA A 19 -6.14 2.63 -6.87
CA ALA A 19 -4.79 3.12 -7.08
C ALA A 19 -3.78 2.40 -6.19
N TRP A 20 -2.63 2.12 -6.79
CA TRP A 20 -1.56 1.41 -6.13
C TRP A 20 -0.95 2.25 -5.02
N VAL A 21 -0.47 1.56 -4.00
CA VAL A 21 0.31 2.14 -2.92
C VAL A 21 1.74 1.68 -3.05
N VAL A 22 2.68 2.62 -2.95
CA VAL A 22 4.11 2.36 -3.09
C VAL A 22 4.91 3.12 -2.03
N PRO A 23 6.06 2.61 -1.58
CA PRO A 23 6.99 3.37 -0.74
C PRO A 23 7.69 4.46 -1.56
N ILE A 24 7.92 5.65 -0.97
CA ILE A 24 8.71 6.75 -1.55
C ILE A 24 9.89 7.14 -0.65
N GLY A 25 10.98 7.64 -1.27
CA GLY A 25 12.26 7.84 -0.58
C GLY A 25 12.55 9.26 -0.08
N ASP A 26 11.87 10.30 -0.58
CA ASP A 26 12.41 11.67 -0.50
C ASP A 26 11.40 12.71 0.00
N THR A 27 10.80 12.50 1.17
CA THR A 27 10.12 13.61 1.84
C THR A 27 10.16 13.39 3.33
N ALA A 28 10.27 14.47 4.09
CA ALA A 28 10.39 14.53 5.55
C ALA A 28 9.24 13.84 6.35
N GLY A 29 8.38 13.07 5.69
CA GLY A 29 7.58 12.00 6.27
C GLY A 29 7.78 10.71 5.46
N ASP A 30 8.54 9.79 6.05
CA ASP A 30 8.70 8.39 5.63
C ASP A 30 7.36 7.69 5.43
N GLY A 31 6.87 7.66 4.19
CA GLY A 31 5.50 7.25 3.92
C GLY A 31 5.32 6.44 2.66
N PHE A 32 4.30 5.58 2.69
CA PHE A 32 3.71 5.00 1.50
C PHE A 32 2.76 6.02 0.89
N VAL A 33 2.69 6.08 -0.43
CA VAL A 33 1.80 6.99 -1.15
C VAL A 33 0.90 6.26 -2.11
N CYS A 34 -0.33 6.74 -2.19
CA CYS A 34 -1.29 6.30 -3.18
C CYS A 34 -1.05 7.05 -4.51
N LEU A 35 -0.79 6.31 -5.59
CA LEU A 35 -0.37 6.88 -6.87
C LEU A 35 -1.41 7.77 -7.54
N SER A 36 -2.70 7.64 -7.22
CA SER A 36 -3.75 8.48 -7.84
C SER A 36 -3.88 9.86 -7.22
N ASN A 37 -3.63 9.98 -5.92
CA ASN A 37 -3.88 11.21 -5.17
C ASN A 37 -2.61 11.81 -4.56
N LYS A 38 -1.46 11.11 -4.68
CA LYS A 38 -0.16 11.49 -4.11
C LYS A 38 -0.22 11.73 -2.59
N LYS A 39 -1.23 11.19 -1.91
CA LYS A 39 -1.39 11.28 -0.46
C LYS A 39 -0.76 10.09 0.22
N THR A 40 -0.31 10.31 1.44
CA THR A 40 0.21 9.24 2.30
C THR A 40 -0.88 8.22 2.60
N ALA A 41 -0.58 6.95 2.38
CA ALA A 41 -1.42 5.82 2.72
C ALA A 41 -0.90 5.14 3.98
N ARG A 42 -1.80 4.83 4.92
CA ARG A 42 -1.48 4.10 6.17
C ARG A 42 -1.86 2.63 6.11
N TYR A 43 -2.76 2.27 5.21
CA TYR A 43 -3.21 0.90 5.02
C TYR A 43 -3.27 0.56 3.54
N GLY A 44 -3.08 -0.71 3.23
CA GLY A 44 -3.23 -1.24 1.89
C GLY A 44 -4.01 -2.54 1.88
N ALA A 45 -4.81 -2.76 0.86
CA ALA A 45 -5.46 -4.03 0.59
C ALA A 45 -4.75 -4.76 -0.55
N VAL A 46 -4.50 -6.06 -0.39
CA VAL A 46 -3.83 -6.88 -1.39
C VAL A 46 -4.83 -7.29 -2.45
N ILE A 47 -4.59 -6.87 -3.70
CA ILE A 47 -5.42 -7.22 -4.86
C ILE A 47 -4.63 -7.99 -5.92
N TYR A 48 -5.35 -8.70 -6.78
CA TYR A 48 -4.80 -9.27 -8.00
C TYR A 48 -4.84 -8.23 -9.13
N VAL A 49 -3.72 -8.05 -9.83
CA VAL A 49 -3.57 -7.03 -10.88
C VAL A 49 -3.51 -7.60 -12.30
N GLY A 50 -3.60 -8.92 -12.48
CA GLY A 50 -3.64 -9.56 -13.80
C GLY A 50 -2.31 -9.60 -14.56
N ARG A 51 -1.40 -8.64 -14.34
CA ARG A 51 -0.08 -8.54 -14.96
C ARG A 51 1.06 -8.72 -13.96
N VAL A 52 2.24 -9.07 -14.47
CA VAL A 52 3.48 -9.08 -13.68
C VAL A 52 3.88 -7.63 -13.40
N VAL A 53 4.07 -7.29 -12.13
CA VAL A 53 4.64 -6.02 -11.66
C VAL A 53 6.06 -6.29 -11.17
N THR A 54 6.99 -5.43 -11.60
CA THR A 54 8.42 -5.40 -11.26
C THR A 54 8.79 -4.11 -10.54
N SER A 55 9.99 -4.05 -9.94
CA SER A 55 10.49 -2.81 -9.32
C SER A 55 10.63 -1.68 -10.35
N ALA A 56 11.06 -2.02 -11.58
CA ALA A 56 11.16 -1.07 -12.69
C ALA A 56 9.80 -0.43 -13.03
N ASP A 57 8.72 -1.21 -13.08
CA ASP A 57 7.37 -0.68 -13.32
C ASP A 57 6.96 0.35 -12.26
N LEU A 58 7.27 0.06 -10.98
CA LEU A 58 6.96 0.97 -9.88
C LEU A 58 7.82 2.23 -9.93
N ARG A 59 9.12 2.08 -10.22
CA ARG A 59 10.07 3.18 -10.32
C ARG A 59 9.71 4.12 -11.45
N GLU A 60 9.42 3.60 -12.64
CA GLU A 60 8.96 4.40 -13.78
C GLU A 60 7.71 5.20 -13.40
N LYS A 61 6.75 4.57 -12.70
CA LYS A 61 5.52 5.24 -12.27
C LYS A 61 5.75 6.31 -11.20
N ILE A 62 6.65 6.07 -10.25
CA ILE A 62 7.06 7.05 -9.22
C ILE A 62 7.71 8.26 -9.90
N GLN A 63 8.62 8.01 -10.85
CA GLN A 63 9.34 9.04 -11.60
C GLN A 63 8.40 9.87 -12.50
N GLU A 64 7.49 9.23 -13.23
CA GLU A 64 6.46 9.89 -14.05
C GLU A 64 5.62 10.86 -13.22
N LEU A 65 5.33 10.50 -11.96
CA LEU A 65 4.52 11.30 -11.05
C LEU A 65 5.31 12.38 -10.30
N GLY A 66 6.63 12.46 -10.50
CA GLY A 66 7.53 13.38 -9.78
C GLY A 66 7.56 13.13 -8.29
N LEU A 67 7.38 11.86 -7.87
CA LEU A 67 7.44 11.45 -6.47
C LEU A 67 8.88 11.10 -6.08
N GLY A 68 9.22 11.27 -4.80
CA GLY A 68 10.54 10.96 -4.27
C GLY A 68 10.99 9.53 -4.62
N LEU A 69 12.16 9.40 -5.25
CA LEU A 69 12.66 8.12 -5.73
C LEU A 69 12.95 7.17 -4.56
N SER A 70 12.37 5.97 -4.61
CA SER A 70 12.76 4.87 -3.72
C SER A 70 13.94 4.11 -4.32
N SER A 71 14.84 3.62 -3.46
CA SER A 71 15.87 2.67 -3.86
C SER A 71 15.23 1.39 -4.43
N ASP A 72 15.86 0.78 -5.42
CA ASP A 72 15.44 -0.50 -5.98
C ASP A 72 15.37 -1.60 -4.91
N GLU A 73 16.22 -1.54 -3.88
CA GLU A 73 16.19 -2.48 -2.74
C GLU A 73 14.89 -2.36 -1.94
N VAL A 74 14.41 -1.14 -1.71
CA VAL A 74 13.16 -0.87 -0.98
C VAL A 74 11.96 -1.34 -1.80
N LEU A 75 11.98 -1.11 -3.12
CA LEU A 75 10.94 -1.59 -4.02
C LEU A 75 10.92 -3.12 -4.12
N ALA A 76 12.09 -3.76 -4.18
CA ALA A 76 12.22 -5.21 -4.20
C ALA A 76 11.73 -5.86 -2.89
N ASP A 77 12.13 -5.30 -1.75
CA ASP A 77 11.66 -5.71 -0.42
C ASP A 77 10.14 -5.58 -0.30
N PHE A 78 9.59 -4.43 -0.71
CA PHE A 78 8.15 -4.19 -0.75
C PHE A 78 7.42 -5.25 -1.57
N LEU A 79 7.86 -5.49 -2.81
CA LEU A 79 7.24 -6.47 -3.71
C LEU A 79 7.32 -7.89 -3.11
N SER A 80 8.46 -8.25 -2.52
CA SER A 80 8.64 -9.53 -1.83
C SER A 80 7.63 -9.72 -0.68
N LYS A 81 7.47 -8.68 0.16
CA LYS A 81 6.52 -8.69 1.27
C LYS A 81 5.08 -8.79 0.78
N VAL A 82 4.69 -8.02 -0.23
CA VAL A 82 3.34 -8.11 -0.84
C VAL A 82 3.08 -9.50 -1.41
N ASN A 83 4.08 -10.14 -2.01
CA ASN A 83 3.92 -11.47 -2.58
C ASN A 83 3.60 -12.54 -1.52
N SER A 84 4.14 -12.38 -0.30
CA SER A 84 3.89 -13.28 0.84
C SER A 84 2.48 -13.18 1.41
N LEU A 85 1.74 -12.10 1.12
CA LEU A 85 0.38 -11.86 1.59
C LEU A 85 -0.68 -12.54 0.69
N LYS A 86 -1.87 -12.77 1.23
CA LYS A 86 -3.00 -13.32 0.48
C LYS A 86 -3.84 -12.20 -0.13
N ILE A 87 -4.45 -12.46 -1.29
CA ILE A 87 -5.43 -11.54 -1.88
C ILE A 87 -6.58 -11.36 -0.89
N GLY A 88 -7.00 -10.11 -0.68
CA GLY A 88 -8.01 -9.73 0.31
C GLY A 88 -7.45 -9.43 1.70
N ASP A 89 -6.17 -9.69 1.96
CA ASP A 89 -5.54 -9.24 3.21
C ASP A 89 -5.46 -7.71 3.23
N VAL A 90 -5.73 -7.13 4.41
CA VAL A 90 -5.46 -5.73 4.71
C VAL A 90 -4.23 -5.66 5.58
N VAL A 91 -3.34 -4.73 5.26
CA VAL A 91 -2.11 -4.49 6.00
C VAL A 91 -1.99 -3.03 6.39
N SER A 92 -1.45 -2.77 7.58
CA SER A 92 -0.90 -1.45 7.89
C SER A 92 0.47 -1.31 7.23
N LEU A 93 0.79 -0.06 6.89
CA LEU A 93 1.97 0.32 6.15
C LEU A 93 2.84 1.19 7.04
N ASP A 94 3.98 0.65 7.46
CA ASP A 94 4.95 1.33 8.30
C ASP A 94 6.35 1.21 7.70
N ARG A 95 7.26 2.08 8.12
CA ARG A 95 8.67 2.01 7.75
C ARG A 95 9.50 1.72 8.99
N GLY A 96 10.38 0.73 8.90
CA GLY A 96 11.34 0.44 9.96
C GLY A 96 12.37 1.56 10.10
N GLY A 97 13.01 1.65 11.27
CA GLY A 97 14.07 2.64 11.53
C GLY A 97 15.31 2.45 10.64
N ASP A 98 15.41 1.34 9.93
CA ASP A 98 16.40 0.99 8.91
C ASP A 98 15.95 1.36 7.48
N GLY A 99 14.78 1.98 7.33
CA GLY A 99 14.20 2.34 6.02
C GLY A 99 13.49 1.19 5.30
N MET A 100 13.42 -0.01 5.89
CA MET A 100 12.74 -1.17 5.31
C MET A 100 11.22 -1.08 5.42
N THR A 101 10.51 -1.75 4.50
CA THR A 101 9.04 -1.78 4.46
C THR A 101 8.50 -2.67 5.58
N ILE A 102 7.64 -2.19 6.46
CA ILE A 102 6.93 -3.03 7.44
C ILE A 102 5.47 -3.15 6.99
N LEU A 103 5.05 -4.35 6.59
CA LEU A 103 3.66 -4.68 6.29
C LEU A 103 3.09 -5.53 7.41
N THR A 104 2.26 -4.95 8.27
CA THR A 104 1.63 -5.69 9.37
C THR A 104 0.23 -6.11 8.97
N LYS A 105 -0.04 -7.41 8.97
CA LYS A 105 -1.38 -7.92 8.66
C LYS A 105 -2.37 -7.48 9.73
N GLU A 106 -3.33 -6.66 9.34
CA GLU A 106 -4.45 -6.32 10.19
C GLU A 106 -5.40 -7.52 10.21
N LYS A 107 -5.57 -8.11 11.40
CA LYS A 107 -6.74 -8.94 11.63
C LYS A 107 -7.92 -8.00 11.52
N MET A 108 -8.64 -8.04 10.38
CA MET A 108 -9.97 -7.47 10.28
C MET A 108 -10.79 -8.03 11.45
N LYS A 109 -10.82 -7.31 12.58
CA LYS A 109 -11.91 -7.43 13.53
C LYS A 109 -13.11 -7.11 12.68
N ALA A 110 -13.91 -8.13 12.35
CA ALA A 110 -15.16 -7.95 11.63
C ALA A 110 -15.81 -6.69 12.21
N MET A 111 -15.81 -5.60 11.44
CA MET A 111 -16.42 -4.36 11.86
C MET A 111 -17.88 -4.72 12.06
N LYS A 112 -18.28 -4.93 13.33
CA LYS A 112 -19.70 -5.00 13.66
C LYS A 112 -20.27 -3.71 13.10
N PRO A 113 -21.29 -3.75 12.22
CA PRO A 113 -21.88 -2.54 11.70
C PRO A 113 -22.30 -1.71 12.91
N SER A 114 -21.66 -0.55 13.09
CA SER A 114 -22.08 0.43 14.09
C SER A 114 -23.51 0.77 13.73
N LYS A 115 -24.46 0.21 14.49
CA LYS A 115 -25.86 0.64 14.47
C LYS A 115 -25.85 2.11 14.91
N LYS A 116 -25.65 3.03 13.96
CA LYS A 116 -26.12 4.40 14.12
C LYS A 116 -27.63 4.27 14.29
N LYS A 117 -28.09 4.30 15.55
CA LYS A 117 -29.43 4.77 15.87
C LYS A 117 -29.48 6.20 15.34
N LEU A 118 -30.16 6.39 14.22
CA LEU A 118 -30.64 7.71 13.83
C LEU A 118 -31.71 8.13 14.86
N PRO A 119 -31.71 9.40 15.30
CA PRO A 119 -32.67 9.93 16.26
C PRO A 119 -34.10 9.94 15.71
#